data_AF-A0A941L8H7-F1
#
_entry.id   AF-A0A941L8H7-F1
#
_cell.length_a   1.000
_cell.length_b   1.000
_cell.length_c   1.000
_cell.angle_alpha   90.00
_cell.angle_beta   90.00
_cell.angle_gamma   90.00
#
_symmetry.space_group_name_H-M   'P 1'
#
loop_
_entity.id
_entity.type
_entity.pdbx_description
1 polymer ?
#
loop_
_entity_poly.entity_id
_entity_poly.type
_entity_poly.pdbx_seq_one_letter_code
_entity_poly.pdbx_strand_id
1 'polypeptide(L)' 'MQDLQAQEKFLKSEIEEMKRQKEELFSSDEKLEKYAREHYYFKKDDEDVFVFEYSKK' A
#
# COMPACT_ATOMS: atom_id res chain seq x y z
N MET A 1 31.65 10.05 12.18
CA MET A 1 30.65 9.78 13.25
C MET A 1 29.39 10.60 13.09
N GLN A 2 29.47 11.90 12.76
CA GLN A 2 28.29 12.74 12.54
C GLN A 2 27.40 12.26 11.37
N ASP A 3 27.99 11.76 10.28
CA ASP A 3 27.21 11.25 9.13
C ASP A 3 26.41 10.00 9.44
N LEU A 4 26.98 9.07 10.23
CA LEU A 4 26.28 7.85 10.65
C LEU A 4 25.07 8.17 11.53
N GLN A 5 25.20 9.14 12.44
CA GLN A 5 24.09 9.58 13.28
C GLN A 5 23.01 10.32 12.47
N ALA A 6 23.41 11.10 11.46
CA ALA A 6 22.49 11.76 10.55
C ALA A 6 21.71 10.75 9.70
N GLN A 7 22.40 9.73 9.15
CA GLN A 7 21.79 8.65 8.40
C GLN A 7 20.86 7.80 9.28
N GLU A 8 21.25 7.50 10.51
CA GLU A 8 20.41 6.78 11.47
C GLU A 8 19.11 7.56 11.77
N LYS A 9 19.23 8.88 11.99
CA LYS A 9 18.07 9.74 12.23
C LYS A 9 17.15 9.82 11.02
N PHE A 10 17.72 9.95 9.81
CA PHE A 10 16.98 9.97 8.56
C PHE A 10 16.22 8.65 8.32
N LEU A 11 16.89 7.51 8.47
CA LEU A 11 16.26 6.21 8.32
C LEU A 11 15.15 5.99 9.35
N LYS A 12 15.33 6.46 10.60
CA LYS A 12 14.29 6.42 11.62
C LYS A 12 13.08 7.29 11.24
N SER A 13 13.28 8.49 10.69
CA SER A 13 12.15 9.32 10.24
C SER A 13 11.41 8.69 9.07
N GLU A 14 12.13 8.10 8.11
CA GLU A 14 11.52 7.38 6.98
C GLU A 14 10.68 6.19 7.45
N ILE A 15 11.18 5.42 8.44
CA ILE A 15 10.43 4.31 9.04
C ILE A 15 9.13 4.79 9.70
N GLU A 16 9.19 5.89 10.45
CA GLU A 16 8.00 6.45 11.12
C GLU A 16 6.99 7.01 10.12
N GLU A 17 7.46 7.67 9.06
CA GLU A 17 6.59 8.15 7.97
C GLU A 17 5.91 6.98 7.25
N MET A 18 6.66 5.93 6.93
CA MET A 18 6.14 4.74 6.27
C MET A 18 5.14 3.98 7.16
N LYS A 19 5.37 3.92 8.48
CA LYS A 19 4.40 3.38 9.42
C LYS A 19 3.12 4.19 9.44
N ARG A 20 3.22 5.52 9.46
CA ARG A 20 2.05 6.41 9.42
C ARG A 20 1.26 6.22 8.13
N GLN A 21 1.93 6.15 6.98
CA GLN A 21 1.28 5.89 5.70
C GLN A 21 0.61 4.52 5.69
N LYS A 22 1.28 3.50 6.24
CA LYS A 22 0.69 2.17 6.41
C LYS A 22 -0.56 2.25 7.28
N GLU A 23 -0.50 2.86 8.45
CA GLU A 23 -1.69 3.06 9.26
C GLU A 23 -2.75 3.86 8.49
N GLU A 24 -2.43 4.93 7.79
CA GLU A 24 -3.42 5.67 7.00
C GLU A 24 -4.05 4.85 5.86
N LEU A 25 -3.32 3.92 5.24
CA LEU A 25 -3.84 3.01 4.21
C LEU A 25 -4.66 1.86 4.80
N PHE A 26 -4.26 1.33 5.95
CA PHE A 26 -4.82 0.12 6.57
C PHE A 26 -5.69 0.39 7.81
N SER A 27 -5.86 1.66 8.21
CA SER A 27 -6.58 2.09 9.43
C SER A 27 -8.08 1.93 9.37
N SER A 28 -8.63 1.77 8.17
CA SER A 28 -10.05 1.60 7.96
C SER A 28 -10.28 0.48 6.97
N ASP A 29 -11.23 -0.38 7.30
CA ASP A 29 -11.68 -1.47 6.45
C ASP A 29 -12.07 -0.97 5.05
N GLU A 30 -12.59 0.26 4.93
CA GLU A 30 -12.93 0.88 3.64
C GLU A 30 -11.69 1.11 2.77
N LYS A 31 -10.60 1.59 3.37
CA LYS A 31 -9.35 1.85 2.63
C LYS A 31 -8.63 0.56 2.27
N LEU A 32 -8.70 -0.43 3.15
CA LEU A 32 -8.19 -1.77 2.89
C LEU A 32 -8.97 -2.45 1.76
N GLU A 33 -10.31 -2.36 1.80
CA GLU A 33 -11.19 -2.89 0.74
C GLU A 33 -10.88 -2.21 -0.60
N LYS A 34 -10.73 -0.88 -0.60
CA LYS A 34 -10.36 -0.13 -1.81
C LYS A 34 -9.01 -0.60 -2.37
N TYR A 35 -7.99 -0.72 -1.53
CA TYR A 35 -6.67 -1.19 -1.95
C TYR A 35 -6.71 -2.63 -2.51
N ALA A 36 -7.45 -3.53 -1.86
CA ALA A 36 -7.62 -4.90 -2.32
C ALA A 36 -8.35 -4.96 -3.68
N ARG A 37 -9.38 -4.13 -3.88
CA ARG A 37 -10.11 -4.03 -5.15
C ARG A 37 -9.23 -3.50 -6.28
N GLU A 38 -8.43 -2.47 -6.03
CA GLU A 38 -7.60 -1.82 -7.06
C GLU A 38 -6.39 -2.66 -7.47
N HIS A 39 -5.71 -3.29 -6.51
CA HIS A 39 -4.45 -4.02 -6.79
C HIS A 39 -4.62 -5.51 -7.03
N TYR A 40 -5.62 -6.12 -6.40
CA TYR A 40 -5.81 -7.58 -6.40
C TYR A 40 -7.12 -8.01 -7.04
N TYR A 41 -7.92 -7.06 -7.57
CA TYR A 41 -9.19 -7.33 -8.24
C TYR A 41 -10.17 -8.14 -7.36
N PHE A 42 -10.12 -7.93 -6.05
CA PHE A 42 -11.04 -8.58 -5.12
C PHE A 42 -12.48 -8.18 -5.42
N LYS A 43 -13.38 -9.16 -5.35
CA LYS A 43 -14.82 -8.98 -5.56
C LYS A 43 -15.60 -9.32 -4.30
N LYS A 44 -16.74 -8.66 -4.12
CA LYS A 44 -17.82 -9.06 -3.21
C LYS A 44 -18.67 -10.15 -3.85
N ASP A 45 -19.48 -10.82 -3.04
CA ASP A 45 -20.34 -11.91 -3.52
C ASP A 45 -21.46 -11.41 -4.45
N ASP A 46 -21.83 -10.13 -4.35
CA ASP A 46 -22.86 -9.48 -5.17
C ASP A 46 -22.34 -8.83 -6.46
N GLU A 47 -21.06 -8.98 -6.79
CA GLU A 47 -20.46 -8.38 -7.99
C GLU A 47 -19.60 -9.34 -8.81
N ASP A 48 -19.41 -8.99 -10.09
CA ASP A 48 -18.52 -9.69 -11.02
C ASP A 48 -17.44 -8.74 -11.55
N VAL A 49 -16.18 -9.16 -11.42
CA VAL A 49 -15.00 -8.42 -11.88
C VAL A 49 -14.43 -9.10 -13.13
N PHE A 50 -14.32 -8.34 -14.22
CA PHE A 50 -13.79 -8.83 -15.50
C PHE A 50 -12.39 -8.24 -15.75
N VAL A 51 -11.37 -9.09 -15.85
CA VAL A 51 -10.00 -8.69 -16.19
C VAL A 51 -9.72 -9.05 -17.65
N PHE A 52 -9.43 -8.05 -18.49
CA PHE A 52 -9.11 -8.25 -19.90
C PHE A 52 -7.60 -8.13 -20.11
N GLU A 53 -6.95 -9.24 -20.45
CA GLU A 53 -5.56 -9.24 -20.85
C GLU A 53 -5.45 -9.28 -22.38
N TYR A 54 -4.88 -8.22 -22.96
CA TYR A 54 -4.55 -8.21 -24.37
C TYR A 54 -3.16 -8.82 -24.56
N SER A 55 -3.11 -10.14 -24.77
CA SER A 55 -1.86 -10.79 -25.17
C SER A 55 -1.52 -10.34 -26.59
N LYS A 56 -0.48 -9.50 -26.74
CA LYS A 56 0.13 -9.26 -28.04
C LYS A 56 0.91 -10.51 -28.43
N LYS A 57 0.41 -11.19 -29.45
CA LYS A 57 1.10 -12.28 -30.15
C LYS A 57 2.34 -11.78 -30.87
#